data_AF-A0AAN0S0W5-F1
#
_entry.id   AF-A0AAN0S0W5-F1
#
_cell.length_a   1.000
_cell.length_b   1.000
_cell.length_c   1.000
_cell.angle_alpha   90.00
_cell.angle_beta   90.00
_cell.angle_gamma   90.00
#
_symmetry.space_group_name_H-M   'P 1'
#
loop_
_entity.id
_entity.type
_entity.pdbx_description
1 polymer ?
#
loop_
_entity_poly.entity_id
_entity_poly.type
_entity_poly.pdbx_seq_one_letter_code
_entity_poly.pdbx_strand_id
1 'polypeptide(L)'
;MQIVTSEFPFVWLRYTPASSGDPASLLAELDALLARRERFVFLTDDAPAGDRGADEHELRKQLAKWSKANRAQSRASIPAMIAIEPDAQRRAALDAFSGAFEKVWGYPLNAAANRDDALALARRLLAEPARAADPTNG
;
A
#
# COMPACT_ATOMS: atom_id res chain seq x y z
N MET A 1 2.68 -9.89 -9.49
CA MET A 1 3.00 -8.59 -8.84
C MET A 1 4.46 -8.62 -8.39
N GLN A 2 5.17 -7.50 -8.44
CA GLN A 2 6.56 -7.36 -8.01
C GLN A 2 6.71 -6.15 -7.08
N ILE A 3 7.54 -6.30 -6.05
CA ILE A 3 7.93 -5.21 -5.16
C ILE A 3 9.25 -4.61 -5.67
N VAL A 4 9.29 -3.30 -5.87
CA VAL A 4 10.47 -2.57 -6.30
C VAL A 4 10.85 -1.57 -5.21
N THR A 5 12.00 -1.81 -4.58
CA THR A 5 12.53 -1.02 -3.46
C THR A 5 13.71 -0.14 -3.86
N SER A 6 13.96 0.01 -5.16
CA SER A 6 15.08 0.80 -5.71
C SER A 6 15.03 2.29 -5.33
N GLU A 7 13.84 2.82 -5.06
CA GLU A 7 13.64 4.22 -4.65
C GLU A 7 13.26 4.33 -3.16
N PHE A 8 13.72 3.40 -2.31
CA PHE A 8 13.42 3.43 -0.87
C PHE A 8 13.66 4.84 -0.27
N PRO A 9 12.73 5.40 0.52
CA PRO A 9 11.56 4.80 1.18
C PRO A 9 10.27 4.68 0.34
N PHE A 10 10.35 4.89 -0.98
CA PHE A 10 9.24 4.70 -1.91
C PHE A 10 9.25 3.28 -2.45
N VAL A 11 8.30 2.46 -2.00
CA VAL A 11 8.19 1.05 -2.39
C VAL A 11 7.10 0.89 -3.43
N TRP A 12 7.49 0.50 -4.64
CA TRP A 12 6.57 0.37 -5.76
C TRP A 12 6.03 -1.06 -5.87
N LEU A 13 4.71 -1.18 -5.93
CA LEU A 13 4.00 -2.42 -6.25
C LEU A 13 3.61 -2.37 -7.72
N ARG A 14 4.25 -3.21 -8.54
CA ARG A 14 3.97 -3.27 -9.99
C ARG A 14 3.33 -4.59 -10.37
N TYR A 15 2.24 -4.51 -11.14
CA TYR A 15 1.56 -5.67 -11.68
C TYR A 15 2.06 -5.93 -13.09
N THR A 16 3.19 -6.63 -13.23
CA THR A 16 3.70 -7.02 -14.57
C THR A 16 3.23 -8.43 -14.93
N PRO A 17 2.83 -8.68 -16.19
CA PRO A 17 2.37 -9.99 -16.65
C PRO A 17 3.48 -11.04 -16.70
N ALA A 18 4.75 -10.62 -16.73
CA ALA A 18 5.91 -11.51 -16.65
C ALA A 18 6.27 -11.90 -15.20
N SER A 19 5.71 -11.20 -14.20
CA SER A 19 5.86 -11.56 -12.79
C SER A 19 4.85 -12.64 -12.41
N SER A 20 5.05 -13.85 -12.93
CA SER A 20 4.59 -15.12 -12.34
C SER A 20 5.39 -15.43 -11.06
N GLY A 21 5.60 -14.42 -10.22
CA GLY A 21 6.24 -14.56 -8.92
C GLY A 21 5.26 -15.23 -7.97
N ASP A 22 5.71 -16.30 -7.33
CA ASP A 22 4.92 -17.01 -6.34
C ASP A 22 4.49 -16.05 -5.22
N PRO A 23 3.21 -16.05 -4.80
CA PRO A 23 2.73 -15.16 -3.76
C PRO A 23 3.47 -15.34 -2.43
N ALA A 24 4.03 -16.53 -2.14
CA ALA A 24 4.85 -16.73 -0.95
C ALA A 24 6.15 -15.91 -0.99
N SER A 25 6.81 -15.82 -2.14
CA SER A 25 8.03 -15.02 -2.31
C SER A 25 7.74 -13.53 -2.08
N LEU A 26 6.62 -13.04 -2.62
CA LEU A 26 6.17 -11.67 -2.40
C LEU A 26 5.92 -11.38 -0.91
N LEU A 27 5.22 -12.28 -0.21
CA LEU A 27 4.97 -12.11 1.22
C LEU A 27 6.28 -12.11 2.02
N ALA A 28 7.26 -12.93 1.63
CA ALA A 28 8.58 -12.93 2.26
C ALA A 28 9.34 -11.61 2.04
N GLU A 29 9.24 -11.01 0.85
CA GLU A 29 9.80 -9.67 0.60
C GLU A 29 9.14 -8.58 1.45
N LEU A 30 7.81 -8.62 1.61
CA LEU A 30 7.09 -7.69 2.49
C LEU A 30 7.49 -7.86 3.95
N ASP A 31 7.66 -9.11 4.39
CA ASP A 31 8.09 -9.42 5.75
C ASP A 31 9.51 -8.89 6.00
N ALA A 32 10.43 -9.08 5.05
CA ALA A 32 11.78 -8.52 5.11
C ALA A 32 11.78 -6.98 5.16
N LEU A 33 10.85 -6.32 4.46
CA LEU A 33 10.68 -4.86 4.53
C LEU A 33 10.17 -4.41 5.89
N LEU A 34 9.17 -5.09 6.46
CA LEU A 34 8.70 -4.78 7.81
C LEU A 34 9.77 -5.07 8.87
N ALA A 35 10.58 -6.12 8.68
CA ALA A 35 11.67 -6.48 9.58
C ALA A 35 12.73 -5.37 9.72
N ARG A 36 12.88 -4.51 8.69
CA ARG A 36 13.77 -3.33 8.76
C ARG A 36 13.30 -2.29 9.77
N ARG A 37 12.01 -2.28 10.15
CA ARG A 37 11.39 -1.28 11.04
C ARG A 37 11.59 0.18 10.59
N GLU A 38 11.80 0.36 9.29
CA GLU A 38 11.92 1.68 8.67
C GLU A 38 10.57 2.13 8.12
N ARG A 39 10.35 3.45 8.09
CA ARG A 39 9.09 4.01 7.60
C ARG A 39 9.15 4.12 6.08
N PHE A 40 8.16 3.55 5.40
CA PHE A 40 8.10 3.55 3.94
C PHE A 40 6.65 3.64 3.45
N VAL A 41 6.47 4.10 2.22
CA VAL A 41 5.15 4.25 1.58
C VAL A 41 5.03 3.31 0.40
N PHE A 42 3.90 2.63 0.30
CA PHE A 42 3.58 1.83 -0.88
C PHE A 42 3.01 2.71 -1.98
N LEU A 43 3.51 2.56 -3.20
CA LEU A 43 3.06 3.24 -4.40
C LEU A 43 2.65 2.19 -5.42
N THR A 44 1.48 2.35 -6.03
CA THR A 44 1.07 1.51 -7.18
C THR A 44 0.69 2.41 -8.33
N ASP A 45 1.17 2.09 -9.53
CA ASP A 45 0.69 2.70 -10.79
C ASP A 45 -0.63 2.09 -11.28
N ASP A 46 -1.08 1.07 -10.55
CA ASP A 46 -2.15 0.20 -10.94
C ASP A 46 -3.14 0.10 -9.78
N ALA A 47 -4.25 0.83 -9.90
CA ALA A 47 -5.26 0.86 -8.87
C ALA A 47 -5.89 -0.53 -8.67
N PRO A 48 -6.05 -1.00 -7.41
CA PRO A 48 -6.73 -2.27 -7.13
C PRO A 48 -8.24 -2.25 -7.42
N ALA A 49 -8.76 -1.16 -8.02
CA ALA A 49 -10.18 -0.98 -8.34
C ALA A 49 -10.64 -1.74 -9.60
N GLY A 50 -9.74 -2.45 -10.29
CA GLY A 50 -10.08 -3.25 -11.47
C GLY A 50 -10.37 -4.71 -11.13
N ASP A 51 -11.48 -5.24 -11.65
CA ASP A 51 -11.74 -6.68 -11.74
C ASP A 51 -10.71 -7.29 -12.70
N ARG A 52 -9.62 -7.82 -12.14
CA ARG A 52 -8.50 -8.39 -12.89
C ARG A 52 -8.27 -9.82 -12.49
N GLY A 53 -9.02 -10.73 -13.11
CA GLY A 53 -8.74 -12.16 -13.13
C GLY A 53 -8.77 -12.89 -11.76
N ALA A 54 -8.76 -14.22 -11.83
CA ALA A 54 -8.81 -15.07 -10.64
C ALA A 54 -7.50 -15.04 -9.83
N ASP A 55 -6.35 -14.98 -10.51
CA ASP A 55 -5.02 -14.99 -9.88
C ASP A 55 -4.76 -13.75 -9.01
N GLU A 56 -5.29 -12.59 -9.38
CA GLU A 56 -5.14 -11.37 -8.59
C GLU A 56 -6.04 -11.37 -7.35
N HIS A 57 -7.19 -12.04 -7.42
CA HIS A 57 -8.08 -12.18 -6.27
C HIS A 57 -7.43 -13.03 -5.16
N GLU A 58 -6.76 -14.13 -5.51
CA GLU A 58 -6.03 -14.94 -4.53
C GLU A 58 -4.84 -14.18 -3.94
N LEU A 59 -4.11 -13.40 -4.75
CA LEU A 59 -3.03 -12.55 -4.26
C LEU A 59 -3.55 -11.50 -3.26
N ARG A 60 -4.65 -10.82 -3.58
CA ARG A 60 -5.30 -9.84 -2.70
C ARG A 60 -5.74 -10.47 -1.37
N LYS A 61 -6.28 -11.70 -1.40
CA LYS A 61 -6.64 -12.43 -0.17
C LYS A 61 -5.42 -12.76 0.68
N GLN A 62 -4.32 -13.22 0.06
CA GLN A 62 -3.09 -13.53 0.78
C GLN A 62 -2.46 -12.28 1.41
N LEU A 63 -2.46 -11.16 0.67
CA LEU A 63 -2.02 -9.86 1.17
C LEU A 63 -2.89 -9.35 2.33
N ALA A 64 -4.22 -9.45 2.22
CA ALA A 64 -5.12 -9.09 3.31
C ALA A 64 -4.89 -9.97 4.55
N LYS A 65 -4.63 -11.27 4.37
CA LYS A 65 -4.29 -12.19 5.46
C LYS A 65 -2.96 -11.83 6.11
N TRP A 66 -1.93 -11.59 5.32
CA TRP A 66 -0.62 -11.15 5.81
C TRP A 66 -0.71 -9.81 6.54
N SER A 67 -1.44 -8.84 5.98
CA SER A 67 -1.61 -7.54 6.60
C SER A 67 -2.40 -7.62 7.90
N LYS A 68 -3.34 -8.57 8.04
CA LYS A 68 -4.04 -8.80 9.30
C LYS A 68 -3.08 -9.36 10.37
N ALA A 69 -2.19 -10.27 9.99
CA ALA A 69 -1.17 -10.80 10.89
C ALA A 69 -0.12 -9.75 11.30
N ASN A 70 0.26 -8.88 10.36
CA ASN A 70 1.29 -7.85 10.54
C ASN A 70 0.73 -6.45 10.83
N ARG A 71 -0.58 -6.32 11.11
CA ARG A 71 -1.31 -5.05 11.21
C ARG A 71 -0.64 -4.02 12.11
N ALA A 72 -0.14 -4.46 13.27
CA ALA A 72 0.53 -3.58 14.23
C ALA A 72 1.83 -2.98 13.66
N GLN A 73 2.66 -3.81 13.03
CA GLN A 73 3.92 -3.38 12.41
C GLN A 73 3.67 -2.52 11.18
N SER A 74 2.70 -2.92 10.36
CA SER A 74 2.26 -2.18 9.19
C SER A 74 1.78 -0.78 9.54
N ARG A 75 0.92 -0.64 10.57
CA ARG A 75 0.44 0.67 11.02
C ARG A 75 1.55 1.58 11.57
N ALA A 76 2.60 1.00 12.16
CA ALA A 76 3.73 1.76 12.67
C ALA A 76 4.71 2.21 11.56
N SER A 77 4.90 1.35 10.55
CA SER A 77 5.93 1.54 9.52
C SER A 77 5.38 2.20 8.25
N ILE A 78 4.10 1.97 7.94
CA ILE A 78 3.46 2.39 6.69
C ILE A 78 2.43 3.48 7.01
N PRO A 79 2.70 4.75 6.67
CA PRO A 79 1.77 5.83 6.96
C PRO A 79 0.56 5.81 6.02
N ALA A 80 0.73 5.41 4.76
CA ALA A 80 -0.35 5.17 3.81
C ALA A 80 0.13 4.33 2.63
N MET A 81 -0.80 3.81 1.84
CA MET A 81 -0.56 3.35 0.47
C MET A 81 -1.13 4.38 -0.50
N ILE A 82 -0.45 4.62 -1.61
CA ILE A 82 -0.86 5.58 -2.62
C ILE A 82 -1.03 4.86 -3.96
N ALA A 83 -2.22 4.95 -4.53
CA ALA A 83 -2.53 4.44 -5.85
C ALA A 83 -2.58 5.60 -6.85
N ILE A 84 -1.80 5.51 -7.92
CA ILE A 84 -1.83 6.48 -9.02
C ILE A 84 -2.98 6.09 -9.94
N GLU A 85 -3.94 6.97 -10.06
CA GLU A 85 -5.11 6.80 -10.89
C GLU A 85 -5.45 8.15 -11.56
N PRO A 86 -5.19 8.29 -12.87
CA PRO A 86 -5.49 9.52 -13.60
C PRO A 86 -7.00 9.80 -13.70
N ASP A 87 -7.84 8.76 -13.69
CA ASP A 87 -9.29 8.87 -13.79
C ASP A 87 -9.90 9.37 -12.47
N ALA A 88 -10.53 10.56 -12.52
CA ALA A 88 -11.13 11.18 -11.34
C ALA A 88 -12.27 10.35 -10.72
N GLN A 89 -13.04 9.61 -11.53
CA GLN A 89 -14.12 8.76 -11.04
C GLN A 89 -13.56 7.55 -10.29
N ARG A 90 -12.49 6.95 -10.81
CA ARG A 90 -11.81 5.84 -10.13
C ARG A 90 -11.08 6.30 -8.87
N ARG A 91 -10.49 7.50 -8.87
CA ARG A 91 -9.94 8.11 -7.64
C ARG A 91 -11.00 8.23 -6.55
N ALA A 92 -12.18 8.75 -6.88
CA ALA A 92 -13.28 8.86 -5.93
C ALA A 92 -13.72 7.48 -5.39
N ALA A 93 -13.72 6.44 -6.23
CA ALA A 93 -14.00 5.07 -5.79
C ALA A 93 -12.93 4.52 -4.85
N LEU A 94 -11.65 4.79 -5.10
CA LEU A 94 -10.53 4.43 -4.22
C LEU A 94 -10.61 5.15 -2.88
N ASP A 95 -10.93 6.44 -2.88
CA ASP A 95 -11.10 7.22 -1.65
C ASP A 95 -12.29 6.70 -0.83
N ALA A 96 -13.41 6.34 -1.48
CA ALA A 96 -14.53 5.68 -0.83
C ALA A 96 -14.15 4.28 -0.27
N PHE A 97 -13.28 3.55 -0.97
CA PHE A 97 -12.75 2.26 -0.54
C PHE A 97 -11.71 2.37 0.58
N SER A 98 -11.07 3.53 0.75
CA SER A 98 -9.99 3.78 1.71
C SER A 98 -10.38 3.38 3.14
N GLY A 99 -11.61 3.69 3.57
CA GLY A 99 -12.09 3.31 4.90
C GLY A 99 -12.23 1.80 5.11
N ALA A 100 -12.60 1.05 4.07
CA ALA A 100 -12.63 -0.42 4.13
C ALA A 100 -11.20 -1.00 4.10
N PHE A 101 -10.33 -0.39 3.30
CA PHE A 101 -8.92 -0.75 3.21
C PHE A 101 -8.21 -0.56 4.56
N GLU A 102 -8.39 0.57 5.24
CA GLU A 102 -7.78 0.84 6.55
C GLU A 102 -8.24 -0.16 7.62
N LYS A 103 -9.51 -0.59 7.57
CA LYS A 103 -10.02 -1.64 8.46
C LYS A 103 -9.32 -2.98 8.28
N VAL A 104 -8.84 -3.29 7.08
CA VAL A 104 -8.08 -4.53 6.81
C VAL A 104 -6.59 -4.32 7.07
N TRP A 105 -6.01 -3.26 6.53
CA TRP A 105 -4.57 -3.06 6.46
C TRP A 105 -3.97 -2.28 7.64
N GLY A 106 -4.77 -1.41 8.26
CA GLY A 106 -4.37 -0.62 9.43
C GLY A 106 -3.86 0.79 9.12
N TYR A 107 -3.79 1.14 7.85
CA TYR A 107 -3.39 2.46 7.32
C TYR A 107 -4.28 2.84 6.12
N PRO A 108 -4.44 4.14 5.83
CA PRO A 108 -5.31 4.60 4.75
C PRO A 108 -4.72 4.32 3.35
N LEU A 109 -5.63 4.22 2.37
CA LEU A 109 -5.31 4.22 0.94
C LEU A 109 -5.62 5.62 0.39
N ASN A 110 -4.69 6.21 -0.35
CA ASN A 110 -4.87 7.51 -0.99
C ASN A 110 -4.78 7.35 -2.51
N ALA A 111 -5.64 8.05 -3.25
CA ALA A 111 -5.55 8.13 -4.69
C ALA A 111 -4.78 9.40 -5.12
N ALA A 112 -3.86 9.26 -6.08
CA ALA A 112 -3.10 10.36 -6.66
C ALA A 112 -3.34 10.43 -8.17
N ALA A 113 -3.33 11.63 -8.76
CA ALA A 113 -3.63 11.78 -10.19
C ALA A 113 -2.49 11.30 -11.10
N ASN A 114 -1.26 11.42 -10.63
CA ASN A 114 -0.06 11.07 -11.37
C ASN A 114 1.07 10.69 -10.41
N ARG A 115 2.20 10.25 -10.96
CA ARG A 115 3.39 9.85 -10.19
C ARG A 115 3.97 10.99 -9.34
N ASP A 116 3.94 12.22 -9.84
CA ASP A 116 4.51 13.37 -9.12
C ASP A 116 3.68 13.69 -7.86
N ASP A 117 2.34 13.77 -8.01
CA ASP A 117 1.41 13.91 -6.89
C ASP A 117 1.58 12.79 -5.86
N ALA A 118 1.75 11.54 -6.33
CA ALA A 118 1.93 10.41 -5.45
C ALA A 118 3.25 10.49 -4.66
N LEU A 119 4.34 10.89 -5.31
CA LEU A 119 5.64 11.08 -4.67
C LEU A 119 5.62 12.27 -3.71
N ALA A 120 4.98 13.37 -4.07
CA ALA A 120 4.81 14.54 -3.22
C ALA A 120 4.03 14.18 -1.94
N LEU A 121 2.93 13.43 -2.08
CA LEU A 121 2.14 12.95 -0.95
C LEU A 121 2.94 11.96 -0.09
N ALA A 122 3.65 11.01 -0.70
CA ALA A 122 4.50 10.05 0.01
C ALA A 122 5.58 10.76 0.85
N ARG A 123 6.26 11.74 0.26
CA ARG A 123 7.26 12.57 0.95
C ARG A 123 6.67 13.29 2.14
N ARG A 124 5.49 13.89 1.98
CA ARG A 124 4.79 14.58 3.06
C ARG A 124 4.47 13.63 4.22
N LEU A 125 3.92 12.46 3.92
CA LEU A 125 3.57 11.45 4.93
C LEU A 125 4.77 10.86 5.67
N LEU A 126 5.92 10.74 5.00
CA LEU A 126 7.16 10.28 5.59
C LEU A 126 7.86 11.36 6.42
N ALA A 127 7.75 12.62 6.01
CA ALA A 127 8.25 13.77 6.75
C ALA A 127 7.41 14.07 8.00
N GLU A 128 6.11 13.72 7.98
CA GLU A 128 5.28 13.78 9.17
C GLU A 128 5.78 12.76 10.22
N PRO A 129 6.07 13.21 11.47
CA PRO A 129 6.37 12.28 12.54
C PRO A 129 5.19 11.32 12.66
N ALA A 130 5.48 10.03 12.90
CA ALA A 130 4.46 8.98 13.05
C ALA A 130 3.41 9.55 13.95
N ARG A 131 2.22 9.79 13.40
CA ARG A 131 1.11 10.43 14.11
C ARG A 131 1.04 9.69 15.42
N ALA A 132 1.56 10.32 16.47
CA ALA A 132 1.54 9.75 17.80
C ALA A 132 0.08 9.43 17.99
N ALA A 133 -0.21 8.14 18.23
CA ALA A 133 -1.55 7.65 18.42
C ALA A 133 -2.30 8.71 19.22
N ASP A 134 -3.28 9.34 18.59
CA ASP A 134 -4.04 10.45 19.13
C ASP A 134 -4.52 10.01 20.53
N PRO A 135 -3.95 10.51 21.64
CA PRO A 135 -4.37 10.11 22.97
C PRO A 135 -5.60 10.94 23.32
N THR A 136 -6.70 10.71 22.62
CA THR A 136 -7.93 11.42 22.91
C THR A 136 -9.15 10.52 22.69
N ASN A 137 -9.56 9.84 23.76
CA ASN A 137 -10.85 10.18 24.36
C ASN A 137 -10.86 9.82 25.86
N GLY A 138 -11.08 10.84 26.68
CA GLY A 138 -11.40 10.71 28.10
C GLY A 138 -12.89 10.44 28.34
#